data_AF-A0A916ERF1-F1
#
_entry.id   AF-A0A916ERF1-F1
#
_cell.length_a   1.000
_cell.length_b   1.000
_cell.length_c   1.000
_cell.angle_alpha   90.00
_cell.angle_beta   90.00
_cell.angle_gamma   90.00
#
_symmetry.space_group_name_H-M   'P 1'
#
loop_
_entity.id
_entity.type
_entity.pdbx_description
1 polymer ?
#
loop_
_entity_poly.entity_id
_entity_poly.type
_entity_poly.pdbx_seq_one_letter_code
_entity_poly.pdbx_strand_id
1 'polypeptide(L)'
;MSTLTAALYGALAVYLGGWFLNYWTGNFSLLLFMLTLVTSFFWLAERFRFRPARLAAADQLEQNDSARRAELARLGIEKVDGDVAQAREKLLMQPWWLDWTAGLFPVILVVFILRSFLFEPFKIPSGSMVPTLLVGDLILVNKFHYGVRLPVINKKIIDNNAVKRGDVMVFRYPVDPRLDYIKRVVGLPGDEVAYLNQKLSINGKLVETVAQGEHYDDDSLSYSPMYLEKLGEAEHKVRVDTSRSAWYGPDPKRFPMAENCRYSPEGVVCKVPPGHYFMMGDNRDNSQDSRFWGFVPDENIVGRAFFVWMNFGNPGRIGPFH
;
A
#
# COMPACT_ATOMS: atom_id res chain seq x y z
N MET A 1 15.91 26.13 -14.74
CA MET A 1 14.82 25.14 -14.65
C MET A 1 13.58 25.75 -15.27
N SER A 2 12.80 25.00 -16.07
CA SER A 2 11.62 25.56 -16.73
C SER A 2 10.52 25.88 -15.70
N THR A 3 9.75 26.94 -15.93
CA THR A 3 8.56 27.31 -15.13
C THR A 3 7.58 26.16 -14.96
N LEU A 4 7.48 25.30 -15.98
CA LEU A 4 6.69 24.09 -15.97
C LEU A 4 7.23 23.05 -14.96
N THR A 5 8.55 22.88 -14.86
CA THR A 5 9.16 21.96 -13.88
C THR A 5 8.83 22.40 -12.45
N ALA A 6 8.89 23.72 -12.18
CA ALA A 6 8.50 24.27 -10.88
C ALA A 6 7.00 24.05 -10.60
N ALA A 7 6.14 24.26 -11.60
CA ALA A 7 4.70 24.01 -11.48
C ALA A 7 4.38 22.53 -11.20
N LEU A 8 5.07 21.60 -11.87
CA LEU A 8 4.91 20.16 -11.65
C LEU A 8 5.36 19.74 -10.24
N TYR A 9 6.47 20.28 -9.74
CA TYR A 9 6.88 20.03 -8.35
C TYR A 9 5.89 20.61 -7.35
N GLY A 10 5.34 21.80 -7.61
CA GLY A 10 4.26 22.37 -6.80
C GLY A 10 3.02 21.48 -6.78
N ALA A 11 2.57 21.00 -7.93
CA ALA A 11 1.45 20.07 -8.03
C ALA A 11 1.72 18.74 -7.31
N LEU A 12 2.93 18.18 -7.44
CA LEU A 12 3.34 16.97 -6.73
C LEU A 12 3.34 17.18 -5.21
N ALA A 13 3.87 18.31 -4.74
CA ALA A 13 3.89 18.64 -3.31
C ALA A 13 2.47 18.81 -2.75
N VAL A 14 1.55 19.44 -3.49
CA VAL A 14 0.13 19.56 -3.11
C VAL A 14 -0.54 18.19 -3.07
N TYR A 15 -0.29 17.34 -4.07
CA TYR A 15 -0.83 15.98 -4.11
C TYR A 15 -0.32 15.13 -2.94
N LEU A 16 1.00 15.08 -2.73
CA LEU A 16 1.62 14.35 -1.61
C LEU A 16 1.19 14.91 -0.25
N GLY A 17 1.11 16.23 -0.12
CA GLY A 17 0.67 16.91 1.09
C GLY A 17 -0.77 16.57 1.43
N GLY A 18 -1.68 16.68 0.48
CA GLY A 18 -3.07 16.30 0.74
C GLY A 18 -3.26 14.78 0.85
N TRP A 19 -2.42 13.93 0.24
CA TRP A 19 -2.44 12.48 0.49
C TRP A 19 -2.02 12.21 1.94
N PHE A 20 -0.96 12.86 2.41
CA PHE A 20 -0.49 12.76 3.78
C PHE A 20 -1.54 13.27 4.80
N LEU A 21 -2.26 14.33 4.45
CA LEU A 21 -3.35 14.90 5.25
C LEU A 21 -4.70 14.20 5.05
N ASN A 22 -4.74 13.07 4.31
CA ASN A 22 -5.94 12.28 4.00
C ASN A 22 -7.06 13.04 3.25
N TYR A 23 -6.74 14.10 2.49
CA TYR A 23 -7.70 14.85 1.68
C TYR A 23 -8.10 14.15 0.37
N TRP A 24 -7.26 13.26 -0.17
CA TRP A 24 -7.56 12.52 -1.41
C TRP A 24 -7.43 11.00 -1.20
N THR A 25 -8.46 10.27 -1.63
CA THR A 25 -8.47 8.81 -1.74
C THR A 25 -8.43 8.42 -3.22
N GLY A 26 -7.23 8.21 -3.75
CA GLY A 26 -7.02 7.82 -5.16
C GLY A 26 -6.60 6.37 -5.29
N ASN A 27 -7.02 5.70 -6.37
CA ASN A 27 -6.47 4.39 -6.76
C ASN A 27 -5.04 4.60 -7.29
N PHE A 28 -4.08 4.64 -6.38
CA PHE A 28 -2.68 4.89 -6.73
C PHE A 28 -2.12 3.82 -7.67
N SER A 29 -2.58 2.58 -7.58
CA SER A 29 -2.20 1.52 -8.52
C SER A 29 -2.63 1.85 -9.95
N LEU A 30 -3.84 2.41 -10.14
CA LEU A 30 -4.31 2.86 -11.45
C LEU A 30 -3.48 4.05 -11.97
N LEU A 31 -3.16 5.01 -11.09
CA LEU A 31 -2.33 6.16 -11.45
C LEU A 31 -0.93 5.71 -11.90
N LEU A 32 -0.27 4.84 -11.13
CA LEU A 32 1.02 4.29 -11.52
C LEU A 32 0.93 3.50 -12.83
N PHE A 33 -0.11 2.67 -13.01
CA PHE A 33 -0.30 1.92 -14.24
C PHE A 33 -0.41 2.84 -15.46
N MET A 34 -1.22 3.89 -15.38
CA MET A 34 -1.35 4.89 -16.44
C MET A 34 -0.01 5.61 -16.71
N LEU A 35 0.72 5.99 -15.66
CA LEU A 35 2.06 6.58 -15.81
C LEU A 35 3.03 5.61 -16.48
N THR A 36 3.04 4.33 -16.10
CA THR A 36 3.88 3.30 -16.72
C THR A 36 3.53 3.15 -18.21
N LEU A 37 2.24 3.14 -18.58
CA LEU A 37 1.83 3.07 -19.99
C LEU A 37 2.30 4.28 -20.79
N VAL A 38 2.04 5.50 -20.31
CA VAL A 38 2.43 6.73 -21.00
C VAL A 38 3.95 6.83 -21.15
N THR A 39 4.69 6.57 -20.06
CA THR A 39 6.16 6.63 -20.09
C THR A 39 6.76 5.50 -20.93
N SER A 40 6.15 4.31 -20.97
CA SER A 40 6.57 3.23 -21.87
C SER A 40 6.44 3.61 -23.34
N PHE A 41 5.35 4.30 -23.72
CA PHE A 41 5.14 4.76 -25.09
C PHE A 41 6.25 5.75 -25.50
N PHE A 42 6.54 6.73 -24.66
CA PHE A 42 7.62 7.70 -24.93
C PHE A 42 9.01 7.05 -24.92
N TRP A 43 9.25 6.07 -24.05
CA TRP A 43 10.48 5.30 -24.03
C TRP A 43 10.70 4.50 -25.32
N LEU A 44 9.64 3.85 -25.83
CA LEU A 44 9.68 3.16 -27.11
C LEU A 44 9.88 4.14 -28.28
N ALA A 45 9.15 5.28 -28.28
CA ALA A 45 9.31 6.31 -29.30
C ALA A 45 10.73 6.90 -29.31
N GLU A 46 11.31 7.12 -28.13
CA GLU A 46 12.71 7.54 -27.99
C GLU A 46 13.66 6.48 -28.57
N ARG A 47 13.46 5.21 -28.23
CA ARG A 47 14.33 4.11 -28.66
C ARG A 47 14.29 3.88 -30.17
N PHE A 48 13.11 3.95 -30.79
CA PHE A 48 12.89 3.55 -32.17
C PHE A 48 12.78 4.70 -33.18
N ARG A 49 12.41 5.91 -32.74
CA ARG A 49 12.15 7.03 -33.65
C ARG A 49 13.03 8.25 -33.40
N PHE A 50 13.11 8.72 -32.15
CA PHE A 50 13.79 9.99 -31.86
C PHE A 50 15.31 9.83 -31.74
N ARG A 51 15.81 8.83 -30.99
CA ARG A 51 17.26 8.58 -30.88
C ARG A 51 17.91 8.28 -32.23
N PRO A 52 17.37 7.39 -33.08
CA PRO A 52 17.95 7.16 -34.41
C PRO A 52 17.93 8.40 -35.29
N ALA A 53 16.86 9.21 -35.22
CA ALA A 53 16.77 10.45 -35.98
C ALA A 53 17.78 11.51 -35.52
N ARG A 54 18.03 11.65 -34.20
CA ARG A 54 19.05 12.56 -33.66
C ARG A 54 20.46 12.13 -34.06
N LEU A 55 20.74 10.83 -34.02
CA LEU A 55 22.01 10.27 -34.49
C LEU A 55 22.20 10.53 -35.99
N ALA A 56 21.19 10.22 -36.82
CA ALA A 56 21.27 10.46 -38.26
C ALA A 56 21.45 11.95 -38.61
N ALA A 57 20.76 12.86 -37.91
CA ALA A 57 20.93 14.30 -38.10
C ALA A 57 22.33 14.79 -37.69
N ALA A 58 22.88 14.24 -36.61
CA ALA A 58 24.25 14.53 -36.15
C ALA A 58 25.30 14.00 -37.15
N ASP A 59 25.13 12.78 -37.66
CA ASP A 59 26.01 12.18 -38.65
C ASP A 59 25.93 12.95 -39.99
N GLN A 60 24.73 13.38 -40.41
CA GLN A 60 24.55 14.20 -41.60
C GLN A 60 25.23 15.57 -41.46
N LEU A 61 25.17 16.18 -40.27
CA LEU A 61 25.87 17.44 -39.99
C LEU A 61 27.40 17.29 -40.14
N GLU A 62 27.98 16.21 -39.60
CA GLU A 62 29.40 15.90 -39.73
C GLU A 62 29.80 15.61 -41.19
N GLN A 63 28.98 14.86 -41.92
CA GLN A 63 29.24 14.56 -43.33
C GLN A 63 29.18 15.84 -44.18
N ASN A 64 28.19 16.69 -43.97
CA ASN A 64 28.08 17.96 -44.69
C ASN A 64 29.25 18.91 -44.38
N ASP A 65 29.69 18.97 -43.12
CA ASP A 65 30.84 19.80 -42.76
C ASP A 65 32.15 19.26 -43.34
N SER A 66 32.37 17.95 -43.28
CA SER A 66 33.57 17.33 -43.86
C SER A 66 33.64 17.50 -45.38
N ALA A 67 32.51 17.35 -46.09
CA ALA A 67 32.41 17.63 -47.53
C ALA A 67 32.70 19.11 -47.84
N ARG A 68 32.11 20.04 -47.07
CA ARG A 68 32.35 21.49 -47.22
C ARG A 68 33.83 21.84 -46.98
N ARG A 69 34.46 21.29 -45.95
CA ARG A 69 35.90 21.50 -45.67
C ARG A 69 36.78 20.97 -46.81
N ALA A 70 36.45 19.80 -47.36
CA ALA A 70 37.17 19.24 -48.49
C ALA A 70 37.07 20.12 -49.75
N GLU A 71 35.90 20.72 -50.00
CA GLU A 71 35.69 21.67 -51.11
C GLU A 71 36.44 22.99 -50.89
N LEU A 72 36.36 23.58 -49.70
CA LEU A 72 37.10 24.79 -49.35
C LEU A 72 38.62 24.60 -49.46
N ALA A 73 39.13 23.44 -49.04
CA ALA A 73 40.53 23.08 -49.21
C ALA A 73 40.95 23.01 -50.68
N ARG A 74 40.09 22.50 -51.57
CA ARG A 74 40.34 22.52 -53.04
C ARG A 74 40.41 23.95 -53.60
N LEU A 75 39.70 24.89 -53.00
CA LEU A 75 39.72 26.31 -53.37
C LEU A 75 40.84 27.12 -52.68
N GLY A 76 41.68 26.47 -51.86
CA GLY A 76 42.80 27.11 -51.15
C GLY A 76 42.41 27.91 -49.91
N ILE A 77 41.22 27.68 -49.35
CA ILE A 77 40.72 28.37 -48.15
C ILE A 77 40.92 27.45 -46.94
N GLU A 78 41.90 27.76 -46.09
CA GLU A 78 42.26 26.90 -44.94
C GLU A 78 41.46 27.21 -43.65
N LYS A 79 40.90 28.41 -43.50
CA LYS A 79 40.30 28.85 -42.24
C LYS A 79 38.78 28.72 -42.24
N VAL A 80 38.26 27.80 -41.43
CA VAL A 80 36.82 27.61 -41.18
C VAL A 80 36.54 27.81 -39.69
N ASP A 81 36.02 28.97 -39.30
CA ASP A 81 35.80 29.36 -37.89
C ASP A 81 34.52 28.72 -37.27
N GLY A 82 34.10 27.55 -37.72
CA GLY A 82 32.87 26.88 -37.27
C GLY A 82 33.10 25.79 -36.22
N ASP A 83 32.45 25.90 -35.05
CA ASP A 83 32.42 24.86 -34.01
C ASP A 83 31.28 23.87 -34.25
N VAL A 84 31.55 22.87 -35.10
CA VAL A 84 30.61 21.81 -35.47
C VAL A 84 30.34 20.87 -34.29
N ALA A 85 31.30 20.74 -33.37
CA ALA A 85 31.15 19.88 -32.19
C ALA A 85 30.01 20.39 -31.30
N GLN A 86 29.93 21.71 -31.07
CA GLN A 86 28.84 22.30 -30.30
C GLN A 86 27.46 22.16 -30.98
N ALA A 87 27.40 22.27 -32.31
CA ALA A 87 26.16 22.08 -33.07
C ALA A 87 25.70 20.62 -33.05
N ARG A 88 26.64 19.68 -33.15
CA ARG A 88 26.38 18.24 -33.00
C ARG A 88 25.85 17.90 -31.61
N GLU A 89 26.48 18.44 -30.57
CA GLU A 89 26.05 18.21 -29.19
C GLU A 89 24.60 18.67 -28.99
N LYS A 90 24.24 19.86 -29.48
CA LYS A 90 22.85 20.35 -29.45
C LYS A 90 21.86 19.45 -30.18
N LEU A 91 22.26 18.80 -31.29
CA LEU A 91 21.41 17.84 -32.02
C LEU A 91 21.23 16.53 -31.26
N LEU A 92 22.25 16.10 -30.51
CA LEU A 92 22.19 14.86 -29.72
C LEU A 92 21.41 15.03 -28.42
N MET A 93 21.37 16.25 -27.87
CA MET A 93 20.62 16.57 -26.66
C MET A 93 19.16 16.11 -26.78
N GLN A 94 18.72 15.37 -25.76
CA GLN A 94 17.34 14.92 -25.68
C GLN A 94 16.44 16.11 -25.32
N PRO A 95 15.26 16.26 -25.96
CA PRO A 95 14.27 17.24 -25.55
C PRO A 95 13.84 17.01 -24.10
N TRP A 96 13.68 18.07 -23.33
CA TRP A 96 13.36 17.98 -21.90
C TRP A 96 12.11 17.12 -21.62
N TRP A 97 11.04 17.25 -22.41
CA TRP A 97 9.79 16.49 -22.18
C TRP A 97 9.99 14.99 -22.40
N LEU A 98 10.93 14.61 -23.25
CA LEU A 98 11.25 13.22 -23.55
C LEU A 98 12.18 12.64 -22.49
N ASP A 99 13.09 13.44 -21.94
CA ASP A 99 13.93 13.06 -20.80
C ASP A 99 13.08 12.74 -19.56
N TRP A 100 12.12 13.61 -19.23
CA TRP A 100 11.19 13.40 -18.11
C TRP A 100 10.25 12.20 -18.30
N THR A 101 9.84 11.89 -19.52
CA THR A 101 8.90 10.77 -19.79
C THR A 101 9.63 9.46 -20.01
N ALA A 102 10.51 9.39 -21.01
CA ALA A 102 11.26 8.18 -21.33
C ALA A 102 12.31 7.85 -20.25
N GLY A 103 12.99 8.85 -19.69
CA GLY A 103 14.03 8.65 -18.68
C GLY A 103 13.51 8.09 -17.36
N LEU A 104 12.30 8.48 -16.95
CA LEU A 104 11.68 7.96 -15.72
C LEU A 104 11.01 6.59 -15.88
N PHE A 105 10.82 6.09 -17.11
CA PHE A 105 10.12 4.83 -17.34
C PHE A 105 10.71 3.64 -16.55
N PRO A 106 12.03 3.36 -16.54
CA PRO A 106 12.57 2.22 -15.80
C PRO A 106 12.29 2.31 -14.30
N VAL A 107 12.41 3.51 -13.72
CA VAL A 107 12.16 3.76 -12.29
C VAL A 107 10.67 3.56 -11.97
N ILE A 108 9.78 4.16 -12.77
CA ILE A 108 8.33 4.02 -12.60
C ILE A 108 7.90 2.56 -12.78
N LEU A 109 8.48 1.83 -13.74
CA LEU A 109 8.20 0.42 -13.96
C LEU A 109 8.61 -0.43 -12.75
N VAL A 110 9.80 -0.22 -12.20
CA VAL A 110 10.27 -0.92 -10.99
C VAL A 110 9.35 -0.63 -9.81
N VAL A 111 9.03 0.64 -9.56
CA VAL A 111 8.10 1.04 -8.49
C VAL A 111 6.71 0.43 -8.70
N PHE A 112 6.22 0.41 -9.94
CA PHE A 112 4.94 -0.21 -10.30
C PHE A 112 4.94 -1.71 -10.01
N ILE A 113 5.98 -2.45 -10.42
CA ILE A 113 6.09 -3.90 -10.16
C ILE A 113 6.18 -4.17 -8.65
N LEU A 114 7.07 -3.46 -7.95
CA LEU A 114 7.26 -3.61 -6.51
C LEU A 114 5.96 -3.36 -5.75
N ARG A 115 5.25 -2.26 -6.06
CA ARG A 115 3.99 -1.91 -5.39
C ARG A 115 2.83 -2.81 -5.79
N SER A 116 2.79 -3.27 -7.03
CA SER A 116 1.71 -4.13 -7.52
C SER A 116 1.76 -5.50 -6.87
N PHE A 117 2.97 -6.04 -6.63
CA PHE A 117 3.13 -7.46 -6.28
C PHE A 117 3.85 -7.75 -4.96
N LEU A 118 4.78 -6.89 -4.53
CA LEU A 118 5.65 -7.20 -3.37
C LEU A 118 5.21 -6.44 -2.12
N PHE A 119 5.44 -5.13 -2.09
CA PHE A 119 5.31 -4.33 -0.88
C PHE A 119 4.52 -3.05 -1.14
N GLU A 120 3.49 -2.82 -0.32
CA GLU A 120 2.70 -1.59 -0.37
C GLU A 120 2.75 -0.85 0.97
N PRO A 121 3.13 0.45 0.97
CA PRO A 121 3.13 1.25 2.18
C PRO A 121 1.72 1.73 2.52
N PHE A 122 1.32 1.63 3.79
CA PHE A 122 0.08 2.19 4.31
C PHE A 122 0.37 3.10 5.50
N LYS A 123 -0.45 4.14 5.68
CA LYS A 123 -0.48 4.98 6.88
C LYS A 123 -1.62 4.52 7.76
N ILE A 124 -1.40 4.35 9.07
CA ILE A 124 -2.42 4.00 10.05
C ILE A 124 -3.20 5.26 10.48
N PRO A 125 -4.49 5.37 10.14
CA PRO A 125 -5.26 6.57 10.45
C PRO A 125 -6.09 6.46 11.74
N SER A 126 -6.17 5.27 12.36
CA SER A 126 -7.06 5.01 13.51
C SER A 126 -6.42 4.09 14.56
N GLY A 127 -6.88 4.21 15.81
CA GLY A 127 -6.37 3.46 16.97
C GLY A 127 -6.97 2.07 17.20
N SER A 128 -7.64 1.48 16.20
CA SER A 128 -8.32 0.17 16.36
C SER A 128 -7.36 -1.02 16.55
N MET A 129 -6.09 -0.84 16.20
CA MET A 129 -5.03 -1.85 16.35
C MET A 129 -4.05 -1.51 17.50
N VAL A 130 -4.39 -0.54 18.36
CA VAL A 130 -3.60 -0.21 19.55
C VAL A 130 -3.69 -1.39 20.54
N PRO A 131 -2.56 -1.85 21.12
CA PRO A 131 -1.25 -1.20 21.15
C PRO A 131 -0.26 -1.67 20.08
N THR A 132 -0.61 -2.67 19.27
CA THR A 132 0.29 -3.21 18.23
C THR A 132 0.65 -2.14 17.20
N LEU A 133 -0.34 -1.43 16.67
CA LEU A 133 -0.17 -0.32 15.73
C LEU A 133 -0.79 0.95 16.29
N LEU A 134 -0.04 2.05 16.24
CA LEU A 134 -0.48 3.37 16.69
C LEU A 134 -0.86 4.25 15.50
N VAL A 135 -1.66 5.27 15.78
CA VAL A 135 -2.00 6.31 14.80
C VAL A 135 -0.71 6.99 14.32
N GLY A 136 -0.58 7.13 13.01
CA GLY A 136 0.61 7.73 12.39
C GLY A 136 1.73 6.73 12.04
N ASP A 137 1.62 5.46 12.44
CA ASP A 137 2.52 4.42 11.93
C ASP A 137 2.44 4.31 10.41
N LEU A 138 3.59 4.25 9.75
CA LEU A 138 3.71 3.90 8.35
C LEU A 138 4.19 2.45 8.27
N ILE A 139 3.33 1.58 7.77
CA ILE A 139 3.55 0.13 7.72
C ILE A 139 3.86 -0.35 6.31
N LEU A 140 4.59 -1.46 6.23
CA LEU A 140 4.77 -2.24 5.01
C LEU A 140 3.87 -3.47 5.03
N VAL A 141 3.17 -3.67 3.92
CA VAL A 141 2.29 -4.81 3.70
C VAL A 141 2.88 -5.68 2.59
N ASN A 142 3.07 -6.96 2.89
CA ASN A 142 3.50 -7.96 1.93
C ASN A 142 2.26 -8.52 1.20
N LYS A 143 2.11 -8.14 -0.07
CA LYS A 143 0.98 -8.56 -0.92
C LYS A 143 1.16 -9.97 -1.46
N PHE A 144 2.41 -10.41 -1.60
CA PHE A 144 2.78 -11.74 -2.09
C PHE A 144 2.48 -12.85 -1.06
N HIS A 145 2.40 -12.51 0.23
CA HIS A 145 2.29 -13.50 1.31
C HIS A 145 1.11 -14.47 1.12
N TYR A 146 -0.09 -13.94 0.85
CA TYR A 146 -1.32 -14.72 0.62
C TYR A 146 -1.61 -15.01 -0.85
N GLY A 147 -0.58 -14.97 -1.70
CA GLY A 147 -0.69 -15.22 -3.13
C GLY A 147 -0.65 -13.96 -4.00
N VAL A 148 -0.38 -14.16 -5.28
CA VAL A 148 -0.28 -13.08 -6.27
C VAL A 148 -1.68 -12.71 -6.76
N ARG A 149 -2.02 -11.43 -6.66
CA ARG A 149 -3.26 -10.86 -7.18
C ARG A 149 -2.96 -9.90 -8.32
N LEU A 150 -3.80 -9.88 -9.35
CA LEU A 150 -3.65 -8.97 -10.48
C LEU A 150 -3.88 -7.52 -10.03
N PRO A 151 -3.04 -6.57 -10.50
CA PRO A 151 -3.23 -5.17 -10.18
C PRO A 151 -4.58 -4.68 -10.70
N VAL A 152 -5.15 -3.67 -10.02
CA VAL A 152 -6.47 -3.08 -10.30
C VAL A 152 -7.66 -3.99 -9.95
N ILE A 153 -7.75 -5.18 -10.55
CA ILE A 153 -8.91 -6.09 -10.39
C ILE A 153 -8.84 -6.98 -9.14
N ASN A 154 -7.70 -7.08 -8.46
CA ASN A 154 -7.47 -7.89 -7.26
C ASN A 154 -7.78 -9.39 -7.38
N LYS A 155 -7.81 -9.93 -8.61
CA LYS A 155 -8.06 -11.35 -8.84
C LYS A 155 -6.83 -12.17 -8.48
N LYS A 156 -6.98 -13.14 -7.56
CA LYS A 156 -5.93 -14.09 -7.18
C LYS A 156 -5.61 -15.03 -8.35
N ILE A 157 -4.33 -15.12 -8.71
CA ILE A 157 -3.82 -15.96 -9.80
C ILE A 157 -2.89 -17.07 -9.31
N ILE A 158 -2.16 -16.81 -8.23
CA ILE A 158 -1.21 -17.77 -7.64
C ILE A 158 -1.52 -17.84 -6.16
N ASP A 159 -1.66 -19.05 -5.63
CA ASP A 159 -1.72 -19.28 -4.19
C ASP A 159 -0.31 -19.48 -3.62
N ASN A 160 -0.06 -19.00 -2.41
CA ASN A 160 1.27 -19.01 -1.81
C ASN A 160 1.23 -19.54 -0.37
N ASN A 161 0.89 -18.69 0.61
CA ASN A 161 0.69 -19.11 1.99
C ASN A 161 -0.78 -19.01 2.37
N ALA A 162 -1.27 -20.01 3.09
CA ALA A 162 -2.57 -19.94 3.75
C ALA A 162 -2.55 -18.86 4.83
N VAL A 163 -3.70 -18.20 5.02
CA VAL A 163 -3.91 -17.25 6.11
C VAL A 163 -3.78 -17.98 7.45
N LYS A 164 -2.95 -17.44 8.35
CA LYS A 164 -2.77 -18.01 9.68
C LYS A 164 -3.52 -17.19 10.72
N ARG A 165 -3.97 -17.88 11.76
CA ARG A 165 -4.55 -17.22 12.93
C ARG A 165 -3.48 -16.34 13.58
N GLY A 166 -3.89 -15.15 13.99
CA GLY A 166 -3.01 -14.14 14.57
C GLY A 166 -2.31 -13.25 13.55
N ASP A 167 -2.39 -13.52 12.24
CA ASP A 167 -1.81 -12.61 11.25
C ASP A 167 -2.49 -11.24 11.29
N VAL A 168 -1.70 -10.17 11.17
CA VAL A 168 -2.21 -8.82 10.93
C VAL A 168 -2.39 -8.64 9.42
N MET A 169 -3.63 -8.43 8.98
CA MET A 169 -3.99 -8.44 7.57
C MET A 169 -4.66 -7.13 7.17
N VAL A 170 -4.24 -6.63 6.00
CA VAL A 170 -4.92 -5.55 5.28
C VAL A 170 -5.87 -6.17 4.27
N PHE A 171 -7.10 -5.66 4.25
CA PHE A 171 -8.15 -6.10 3.35
C PHE A 171 -9.08 -4.92 2.99
N ARG A 172 -9.74 -5.02 1.85
CA ARG A 172 -10.80 -4.09 1.44
C ARG A 172 -12.02 -4.30 2.32
N TYR A 173 -12.53 -3.24 2.92
CA TYR A 173 -13.68 -3.30 3.81
C TYR A 173 -14.90 -3.89 3.09
N PRO A 174 -15.54 -4.98 3.59
CA PRO A 174 -16.62 -5.65 2.87
C PRO A 174 -17.85 -4.78 2.58
N VAL A 175 -18.14 -3.79 3.43
CA VAL A 175 -19.30 -2.90 3.23
C VAL A 175 -19.00 -1.77 2.25
N ASP A 176 -17.78 -1.25 2.24
CA ASP A 176 -17.30 -0.27 1.25
C ASP A 176 -15.88 -0.63 0.78
N PRO A 177 -15.75 -1.40 -0.32
CA PRO A 177 -14.47 -1.89 -0.82
C PRO A 177 -13.48 -0.80 -1.29
N ARG A 178 -13.89 0.47 -1.27
CA ARG A 178 -13.00 1.63 -1.52
C ARG A 178 -12.09 1.94 -0.33
N LEU A 179 -12.40 1.41 0.85
CA LEU A 179 -11.64 1.62 2.08
C LEU A 179 -10.83 0.36 2.41
N ASP A 180 -9.55 0.55 2.72
CA ASP A 180 -8.69 -0.52 3.24
C ASP A 180 -8.71 -0.52 4.76
N TYR A 181 -8.95 -1.69 5.35
CA TYR A 181 -8.96 -1.91 6.79
C TYR A 181 -7.81 -2.84 7.17
N ILE A 182 -7.28 -2.64 8.37
CA ILE A 182 -6.29 -3.51 8.98
C ILE A 182 -6.83 -4.06 10.29
N LYS A 183 -6.82 -5.38 10.43
CA LYS A 183 -7.27 -6.11 11.62
C LYS A 183 -6.46 -7.40 11.78
N ARG A 184 -6.58 -8.03 12.94
CA ARG A 184 -6.00 -9.34 13.21
C ARG A 184 -6.96 -10.45 12.82
N VAL A 185 -6.42 -11.49 12.19
CA VAL A 185 -7.17 -12.70 11.85
C VAL A 185 -7.41 -13.51 13.12
N VAL A 186 -8.66 -13.54 13.58
CA VAL A 186 -9.05 -14.31 14.78
C VAL A 186 -9.68 -15.63 14.40
N GLY A 187 -10.54 -15.69 13.38
CA GLY A 187 -11.21 -16.91 12.93
C GLY A 187 -10.87 -17.28 11.49
N LEU A 188 -10.61 -18.55 11.26
CA LEU A 188 -10.36 -19.16 9.95
C LEU A 188 -11.62 -19.87 9.44
N PRO A 189 -11.71 -20.21 8.14
CA PRO A 189 -12.85 -20.94 7.59
C PRO A 189 -13.21 -22.19 8.41
N GLY A 190 -14.47 -22.30 8.83
CA GLY A 190 -14.98 -23.43 9.61
C GLY A 190 -14.90 -23.26 11.14
N ASP A 191 -14.18 -22.26 11.65
CA ASP A 191 -14.12 -22.00 13.09
C ASP A 191 -15.46 -21.49 13.63
N GLU A 192 -15.73 -21.80 14.90
CA GLU A 192 -16.70 -21.09 15.72
C GLU A 192 -15.96 -20.12 16.64
N VAL A 193 -16.17 -18.82 16.42
CA VAL A 193 -15.58 -17.74 17.22
C VAL A 193 -16.63 -17.18 18.16
N ALA A 194 -16.38 -17.25 19.46
CA ALA A 194 -17.27 -16.67 20.47
C ALA A 194 -16.53 -15.56 21.23
N TYR A 195 -17.08 -14.36 21.22
CA TYR A 195 -16.62 -13.24 22.03
C TYR A 195 -17.72 -12.87 23.02
N LEU A 196 -17.60 -13.37 24.24
CA LEU A 196 -18.63 -13.29 25.28
C LEU A 196 -18.03 -12.71 26.56
N ASN A 197 -18.70 -11.73 27.17
CA ASN A 197 -18.26 -11.05 28.39
C ASN A 197 -16.78 -10.61 28.30
N GLN A 198 -16.43 -10.00 27.17
CA GLN A 198 -15.10 -9.51 26.83
C GLN A 198 -14.00 -10.58 26.73
N LYS A 199 -14.38 -11.86 26.70
CA LYS A 199 -13.46 -13.00 26.55
C LYS A 199 -13.65 -13.68 25.20
N LEU A 200 -12.52 -13.98 24.56
CA LEU A 200 -12.48 -14.66 23.27
C LEU A 200 -12.32 -16.17 23.47
N SER A 201 -13.11 -16.95 22.75
CA SER A 201 -12.97 -18.40 22.63
C SER A 201 -13.13 -18.83 21.18
N ILE A 202 -12.41 -19.89 20.81
CA ILE A 202 -12.39 -20.43 19.46
C ILE A 202 -12.66 -21.93 19.57
N ASN A 203 -13.67 -22.43 18.85
CA ASN A 203 -14.08 -23.83 18.86
C ASN A 203 -14.31 -24.35 20.31
N GLY A 204 -14.94 -23.51 21.15
CA GLY A 204 -15.20 -23.80 22.56
C GLY A 204 -13.98 -23.67 23.50
N LYS A 205 -12.77 -23.48 22.98
CA LYS A 205 -11.56 -23.29 23.80
C LYS A 205 -11.34 -21.81 24.08
N LEU A 206 -11.30 -21.43 25.36
CA LEU A 206 -10.96 -20.08 25.77
C LEU A 206 -9.53 -19.73 25.31
N VAL A 207 -9.37 -18.55 24.72
CA VAL A 207 -8.06 -18.03 24.32
C VAL A 207 -7.32 -17.57 25.57
N GLU A 208 -6.06 -17.99 25.70
CA GLU A 208 -5.24 -17.62 26.85
C GLU A 208 -4.93 -16.13 26.84
N THR A 209 -5.20 -15.47 27.97
CA THR A 209 -4.98 -14.03 28.17
C THR A 209 -4.27 -13.81 29.50
N VAL A 210 -3.10 -13.17 29.46
CA VAL A 210 -2.31 -12.82 30.65
C VAL A 210 -2.37 -11.30 30.87
N ALA A 211 -2.80 -10.85 32.03
CA ALA A 211 -2.83 -9.42 32.36
C ALA A 211 -1.40 -8.84 32.33
N GLN A 212 -1.24 -7.68 31.70
CA GLN A 212 0.04 -6.96 31.58
C GLN A 212 0.05 -5.62 32.34
N GLY A 213 -0.98 -5.37 33.15
CA GLY A 213 -1.20 -4.09 33.83
C GLY A 213 -1.98 -3.09 32.96
N GLU A 214 -1.89 -1.82 33.31
CA GLU A 214 -2.58 -0.73 32.61
C GLU A 214 -1.58 0.10 31.78
N HIS A 215 -2.04 0.61 30.64
CA HIS A 215 -1.27 1.52 29.81
C HIS A 215 -1.99 2.85 29.66
N TYR A 216 -1.21 3.92 29.77
CA TYR A 216 -1.68 5.25 29.45
C TYR A 216 -1.85 5.38 27.94
N ASP A 217 -3.06 5.71 27.51
CA ASP A 217 -3.36 6.01 26.12
C ASP A 217 -3.26 7.52 25.89
N ASP A 218 -2.28 7.94 25.08
CA ASP A 218 -2.06 9.35 24.74
C ASP A 218 -3.25 9.96 23.96
N ASP A 219 -3.99 9.15 23.20
CA ASP A 219 -5.12 9.63 22.40
C ASP A 219 -6.38 9.85 23.27
N SER A 220 -6.63 8.97 24.24
CA SER A 220 -7.81 9.05 25.12
C SER A 220 -7.52 9.65 26.49
N LEU A 221 -6.26 10.00 26.78
CA LEU A 221 -5.77 10.53 28.06
C LEU A 221 -6.23 9.68 29.27
N SER A 222 -6.27 8.36 29.08
CA SER A 222 -6.81 7.43 30.08
C SER A 222 -5.97 6.17 30.19
N TYR A 223 -5.92 5.58 31.38
CA TYR A 223 -5.37 4.24 31.57
C TYR A 223 -6.36 3.19 31.07
N SER A 224 -5.85 2.18 30.38
CA SER A 224 -6.65 1.04 29.94
C SER A 224 -5.94 -0.27 30.24
N PRO A 225 -6.67 -1.29 30.73
CA PRO A 225 -6.10 -2.62 30.94
C PRO A 225 -5.55 -3.20 29.65
N MET A 226 -4.35 -3.78 29.74
CA MET A 226 -3.72 -4.52 28.66
C MET A 226 -3.59 -5.99 29.02
N TYR A 227 -3.71 -6.83 28.00
CA TYR A 227 -3.52 -8.26 28.10
C TYR A 227 -2.61 -8.73 26.98
N LEU A 228 -1.81 -9.76 27.27
CA LEU A 228 -1.14 -10.55 26.27
C LEU A 228 -2.07 -11.70 25.89
N GLU A 229 -2.45 -11.79 24.61
CA GLU A 229 -3.34 -12.82 24.07
C GLU A 229 -2.57 -13.73 23.11
N LYS A 230 -2.83 -15.05 23.20
CA LYS A 230 -2.17 -16.06 22.37
C LYS A 230 -3.12 -16.70 21.36
N LEU A 231 -2.97 -16.36 20.09
CA LEU A 231 -3.74 -16.90 18.97
C LEU A 231 -2.91 -17.90 18.17
N GLY A 232 -3.01 -19.18 18.53
CA GLY A 232 -2.16 -20.21 17.95
C GLY A 232 -0.70 -20.01 18.40
N GLU A 233 0.19 -19.76 17.44
CA GLU A 233 1.61 -19.47 17.72
C GLU A 233 1.89 -17.97 17.92
N ALA A 234 0.95 -17.09 17.56
CA ALA A 234 1.12 -15.65 17.64
C ALA A 234 0.73 -15.12 19.02
N GLU A 235 1.66 -14.48 19.70
CA GLU A 235 1.42 -13.71 20.93
C GLU A 235 1.37 -12.23 20.60
N HIS A 236 0.32 -11.55 21.05
CA HIS A 236 0.12 -10.13 20.76
C HIS A 236 -0.57 -9.43 21.93
N LYS A 237 -0.44 -8.10 21.98
CA LYS A 237 -1.07 -7.29 23.02
C LYS A 237 -2.45 -6.85 22.57
N VAL A 238 -3.40 -6.86 23.51
CA VAL A 238 -4.76 -6.38 23.30
C VAL A 238 -5.15 -5.43 24.42
N ARG A 239 -6.04 -4.49 24.11
CA ARG A 239 -6.72 -3.64 25.10
C ARG A 239 -8.16 -4.11 25.23
N VAL A 240 -8.57 -4.39 26.47
CA VAL A 240 -9.92 -4.84 26.79
C VAL A 240 -10.36 -4.19 28.09
N ASP A 241 -11.47 -3.47 28.04
CA ASP A 241 -12.14 -2.94 29.21
C ASP A 241 -13.23 -3.93 29.65
N THR A 242 -12.86 -4.79 30.61
CA THR A 242 -13.77 -5.82 31.14
C THR A 242 -14.99 -5.25 31.87
N SER A 243 -14.99 -3.95 32.20
CA SER A 243 -16.14 -3.28 32.82
C SER A 243 -17.18 -2.82 31.80
N ARG A 244 -16.81 -2.73 30.52
CA ARG A 244 -17.73 -2.32 29.45
C ARG A 244 -18.62 -3.47 29.03
N SER A 245 -19.92 -3.19 28.92
CA SER A 245 -20.85 -4.04 28.19
C SER A 245 -20.63 -3.84 26.70
N ALA A 246 -20.56 -4.94 25.95
CA ALA A 246 -20.49 -4.85 24.49
C ALA A 246 -21.88 -4.57 23.91
N TRP A 247 -21.99 -3.54 23.07
CA TRP A 247 -23.20 -3.26 22.30
C TRP A 247 -22.88 -3.27 20.82
N TYR A 248 -23.49 -4.19 20.07
CA TYR A 248 -23.21 -4.44 18.65
C TYR A 248 -24.23 -3.80 17.71
N GLY A 249 -24.94 -2.78 18.16
CA GLY A 249 -26.03 -2.18 17.39
C GLY A 249 -27.36 -2.93 17.50
N PRO A 250 -28.43 -2.39 16.89
CA PRO A 250 -29.75 -3.02 16.87
C PRO A 250 -29.77 -4.29 16.01
N ASP A 251 -30.81 -5.10 16.21
CA ASP A 251 -31.17 -6.23 15.35
C ASP A 251 -32.32 -5.86 14.39
N PRO A 252 -32.46 -6.53 13.23
CA PRO A 252 -31.57 -7.59 12.72
C PRO A 252 -30.27 -7.03 12.15
N LYS A 253 -29.19 -7.81 12.25
CA LYS A 253 -27.92 -7.50 11.58
C LYS A 253 -28.07 -7.54 10.06
N ARG A 254 -27.47 -6.56 9.39
CA ARG A 254 -27.54 -6.38 7.93
C ARG A 254 -26.14 -6.48 7.32
N PHE A 255 -25.63 -7.70 7.24
CA PHE A 255 -24.42 -8.02 6.47
C PHE A 255 -24.55 -9.43 5.87
N PRO A 256 -23.78 -9.77 4.81
CA PRO A 256 -23.82 -11.10 4.20
C PRO A 256 -23.49 -12.22 5.19
N MET A 257 -24.30 -13.29 5.19
CA MET A 257 -24.17 -14.44 6.11
C MET A 257 -24.36 -14.09 7.59
N ALA A 258 -25.16 -13.07 7.90
CA ALA A 258 -25.49 -12.69 9.28
C ALA A 258 -26.15 -13.82 10.07
N GLU A 259 -26.85 -14.74 9.40
CA GLU A 259 -27.43 -15.95 9.99
C GLU A 259 -26.39 -16.89 10.63
N ASN A 260 -25.12 -16.78 10.25
CA ASN A 260 -24.03 -17.54 10.87
C ASN A 260 -23.57 -16.94 12.21
N CYS A 261 -24.15 -15.81 12.62
CA CYS A 261 -23.82 -15.14 13.87
C CYS A 261 -25.04 -15.07 14.80
N ARG A 262 -24.85 -15.45 16.06
CA ARG A 262 -25.83 -15.28 17.14
C ARG A 262 -25.36 -14.16 18.06
N TYR A 263 -26.21 -13.16 18.21
CA TYR A 263 -26.00 -12.06 19.14
C TYR A 263 -26.82 -12.28 20.41
N SER A 264 -26.24 -11.87 21.54
CA SER A 264 -26.80 -12.01 22.88
C SER A 264 -26.31 -10.84 23.74
N PRO A 265 -26.94 -10.56 24.89
CA PRO A 265 -26.42 -9.56 25.83
C PRO A 265 -24.98 -9.83 26.27
N GLU A 266 -24.58 -11.11 26.35
CA GLU A 266 -23.23 -11.52 26.71
C GLU A 266 -22.22 -11.27 25.59
N GLY A 267 -22.66 -11.26 24.33
CA GLY A 267 -21.80 -10.97 23.20
C GLY A 267 -22.23 -11.63 21.89
N VAL A 268 -21.25 -12.02 21.08
CA VAL A 268 -21.46 -12.57 19.73
C VAL A 268 -20.76 -13.92 19.56
N VAL A 269 -21.45 -14.86 18.92
CA VAL A 269 -20.90 -16.15 18.48
C VAL A 269 -21.11 -16.28 16.99
N CYS A 270 -20.05 -16.47 16.21
CA CYS A 270 -20.11 -16.58 14.76
C CYS A 270 -19.42 -17.84 14.27
N LYS A 271 -20.07 -18.57 13.35
CA LYS A 271 -19.43 -19.65 12.59
C LYS A 271 -18.88 -19.11 11.29
N VAL A 272 -17.56 -19.21 11.10
CA VAL A 272 -16.87 -18.63 9.96
C VAL A 272 -17.17 -19.44 8.69
N PRO A 273 -17.77 -18.84 7.65
CA PRO A 273 -18.07 -19.53 6.40
C PRO A 273 -16.80 -19.97 5.65
N PRO A 274 -16.90 -20.98 4.75
CA PRO A 274 -15.83 -21.31 3.81
C PRO A 274 -15.35 -20.08 3.03
N GLY A 275 -14.03 -19.94 2.84
CA GLY A 275 -13.42 -18.83 2.09
C GLY A 275 -13.52 -17.45 2.76
N HIS A 276 -13.91 -17.40 4.04
CA HIS A 276 -14.05 -16.18 4.81
C HIS A 276 -13.23 -16.21 6.09
N TYR A 277 -12.97 -15.02 6.65
CA TYR A 277 -12.17 -14.83 7.85
C TYR A 277 -12.91 -13.93 8.85
N PHE A 278 -12.76 -14.22 10.14
CA PHE A 278 -13.27 -13.38 11.22
C PHE A 278 -12.15 -12.50 11.76
N MET A 279 -12.31 -11.19 11.65
CA MET A 279 -11.28 -10.20 11.90
C MET A 279 -11.61 -9.40 13.16
N MET A 280 -10.63 -9.15 14.02
CA MET A 280 -10.81 -8.31 15.21
C MET A 280 -9.66 -7.30 15.35
N GLY A 281 -9.96 -6.14 15.93
CA GLY A 281 -8.94 -5.18 16.32
C GLY A 281 -8.31 -5.54 17.65
N ASP A 282 -7.05 -5.16 17.84
CA ASP A 282 -6.34 -5.35 19.12
C ASP A 282 -6.89 -4.41 20.21
N ASN A 283 -7.46 -3.26 19.82
CA ASN A 283 -8.22 -2.38 20.70
C ASN A 283 -9.69 -2.83 20.71
N ARG A 284 -10.02 -3.82 21.56
CA ARG A 284 -11.28 -4.58 21.48
C ARG A 284 -12.51 -3.70 21.66
N ASP A 285 -12.45 -2.67 22.48
CA ASP A 285 -13.59 -1.79 22.75
C ASP A 285 -13.69 -0.62 21.77
N ASN A 286 -12.62 -0.32 21.01
CA ASN A 286 -12.58 0.78 20.05
C ASN A 286 -12.24 0.28 18.64
N SER A 287 -12.87 -0.84 18.24
CA SER A 287 -12.67 -1.44 16.92
C SER A 287 -14.00 -1.84 16.30
N GLN A 288 -14.34 -1.21 15.17
CA GLN A 288 -15.40 -1.69 14.28
C GLN A 288 -14.85 -2.79 13.38
N ASP A 289 -15.08 -4.04 13.76
CA ASP A 289 -14.56 -5.23 13.11
C ASP A 289 -15.64 -6.29 12.86
N SER A 290 -15.28 -7.55 12.63
CA SER A 290 -16.22 -8.60 12.21
C SER A 290 -17.38 -8.83 13.20
N ARG A 291 -17.24 -8.41 14.46
CA ARG A 291 -18.33 -8.41 15.44
C ARG A 291 -19.51 -7.52 15.01
N PHE A 292 -19.28 -6.52 14.16
CA PHE A 292 -20.28 -5.53 13.74
C PHE A 292 -20.75 -5.72 12.29
N TRP A 293 -19.83 -6.06 11.37
CA TRP A 293 -20.10 -6.10 9.93
C TRP A 293 -19.86 -7.47 9.28
N GLY A 294 -19.58 -8.51 10.07
CA GLY A 294 -19.46 -9.89 9.58
C GLY A 294 -18.09 -10.25 9.01
N PHE A 295 -18.06 -11.17 8.06
CA PHE A 295 -16.83 -11.83 7.64
C PHE A 295 -16.12 -11.14 6.48
N VAL A 296 -14.81 -11.36 6.37
CA VAL A 296 -14.01 -10.89 5.23
C VAL A 296 -13.79 -12.03 4.24
N PRO A 297 -14.24 -11.93 2.98
CA PRO A 297 -13.95 -12.95 1.97
C PRO A 297 -12.49 -12.90 1.50
N ASP A 298 -11.95 -14.02 1.01
CA ASP A 298 -10.56 -14.12 0.52
C ASP A 298 -10.22 -13.15 -0.62
N GLU A 299 -11.22 -12.79 -1.42
CA GLU A 299 -11.08 -11.84 -2.53
C GLU A 299 -10.83 -10.39 -2.06
N ASN A 300 -11.18 -10.08 -0.82
CA ASN A 300 -10.95 -8.76 -0.23
C ASN A 300 -9.54 -8.60 0.35
N ILE A 301 -8.78 -9.69 0.49
CA ILE A 301 -7.44 -9.63 1.06
C ILE A 301 -6.50 -8.82 0.16
N VAL A 302 -5.74 -7.91 0.78
CA VAL A 302 -4.69 -7.13 0.13
C VAL A 302 -3.32 -7.70 0.46
N GLY A 303 -3.04 -8.01 1.72
CA GLY A 303 -1.75 -8.57 2.13
C GLY A 303 -1.55 -8.64 3.64
N ARG A 304 -0.39 -9.15 4.06
CA ARG A 304 0.01 -9.26 5.47
C ARG A 304 0.85 -8.06 5.88
N ALA A 305 0.45 -7.37 6.94
CA ALA A 305 1.26 -6.31 7.54
C ALA A 305 2.33 -6.92 8.46
N PHE A 306 3.58 -6.46 8.37
CA PHE A 306 4.69 -7.11 9.08
C PHE A 306 5.75 -6.17 9.64
N PHE A 307 5.79 -4.90 9.22
CA PHE A 307 6.86 -3.98 9.60
C PHE A 307 6.38 -2.53 9.65
N VAL A 308 6.72 -1.79 10.70
CA VAL A 308 6.61 -0.33 10.75
C VAL A 308 7.91 0.23 10.21
N TRP A 309 7.89 0.87 9.04
CA TRP A 309 9.10 1.41 8.42
C TRP A 309 9.39 2.85 8.84
N MET A 310 8.39 3.58 9.32
CA MET A 310 8.55 4.94 9.81
C MET A 310 7.40 5.35 10.75
N ASN A 311 7.71 6.16 11.75
CA ASN A 311 6.74 6.95 12.50
C ASN A 311 7.40 8.29 12.85
N PHE A 312 6.77 9.41 12.45
CA PHE A 312 7.36 10.75 12.61
C PHE A 312 7.33 11.28 14.05
N GLY A 313 6.34 10.86 14.85
CA GLY A 313 6.20 11.29 16.25
C GLY A 313 6.98 10.41 17.22
N ASN A 314 7.19 9.14 16.86
CA ASN A 314 7.90 8.18 17.70
C ASN A 314 8.79 7.25 16.85
N PRO A 315 10.04 7.67 16.56
CA PRO A 315 10.98 6.87 15.77
C PRO A 315 11.31 5.49 16.38
N GLY A 316 11.13 5.31 17.70
CA GLY A 316 11.37 4.04 18.38
C GLY A 316 10.40 2.92 17.97
N ARG A 317 9.36 3.23 17.20
CA ARG A 317 8.40 2.25 16.66
C ARG A 317 8.88 1.53 15.40
N ILE A 318 9.98 1.97 14.78
CA ILE A 318 10.49 1.34 13.57
C ILE A 318 10.94 -0.09 13.90
N GLY A 319 10.34 -1.07 13.23
CA GLY A 319 10.64 -2.47 13.50
C GLY A 319 9.54 -3.44 13.07
N PRO A 320 9.82 -4.76 13.19
CA PRO A 320 8.80 -5.78 12.99
C PRO A 320 7.78 -5.75 14.13
N PHE A 321 6.57 -6.20 13.83
CA PHE A 321 5.53 -6.43 14.83
C PHE A 321 4.83 -7.76 14.54
N HIS A 322 4.11 -8.26 15.53
CA HIS A 322 3.44 -9.55 15.49
C HIS A 322 1.95 -9.45 15.81
#